data_AF-A2ST23-F1
#
_entry.id   AF-A2ST23-F1
#
_cell.length_a   1.000
_cell.length_b   1.000
_cell.length_c   1.000
_cell.angle_alpha   90.00
_cell.angle_beta   90.00
_cell.angle_gamma   90.00
#
_symmetry.space_group_name_H-M   'P 1'
#
loop_
_entity.id
_entity.type
_entity.pdbx_description
1 polymer ?
#
loop_
_entity_poly.entity_id
_entity_poly.type
_entity_poly.pdbx_seq_one_letter_code
_entity_poly.pdbx_strand_id
1 'polypeptide(L)'
;MIPSSLSEFITYLRGLGLFKRLFSWKQVIIRAEDAYSQYLAETQEAKRRYQELEQRFSQVSGELQRELQRTSSLEGLRDAERKASENLRDRFEITARELETARGKLFGIERMREEQTIAEVERRKEETERYQRLETKSLLLGEELTAAKGKIAALEGAREEQNYAETERRKEERERYQDLETAFTELTENLTRAKGQITALESLRDEQISAEAARRKEEAEKYLEQKEKLDTVTQDLIAAKEQISAYDSVREEQTAEYSRKIERINTLYDQLKSDRETLANEQMDSLVRKQEELAVSWQKHESEVAESIRTICRKHDFVWCEKCEYPHPGTPDNVVLIGKMYTIFDAKSPKNPEELENFPTYLKNQAESMKKYCKHDDVRKEVFLVVPSSTLEVLTTYHYDLAEYVVYIITPEALTPILQILRQIENYEFTDTMSPEDQDKLCRFIGKLSHATKRKIQIDTYFSRELIDALRGIDMIPEDFAAEIGKYEQKAKLNPPMEKRVKMIEIEDVENEVKRMETEIAVRTAVE
;
A
#
# COMPACT_ATOMS: atom_id res chain seq x y z
N MET A 1 -17.85 -12.50 -45.86
CA MET A 1 -17.97 -11.58 -47.01
C MET A 1 -17.80 -12.38 -48.28
N ILE A 2 -18.64 -12.16 -49.30
CA ILE A 2 -18.43 -12.76 -50.63
C ILE A 2 -17.19 -12.06 -51.22
N PRO A 3 -16.17 -12.79 -51.69
CA PRO A 3 -15.00 -12.21 -52.33
C PRO A 3 -15.38 -11.28 -53.48
N SER A 4 -14.61 -10.19 -53.61
CA SER A 4 -14.90 -9.08 -54.51
C SER A 4 -15.14 -9.54 -55.95
N SER A 5 -14.30 -10.46 -56.43
CA SER A 5 -14.37 -11.10 -57.74
C SER A 5 -15.72 -11.79 -58.03
N LEU A 6 -16.28 -12.51 -57.06
CA LEU A 6 -17.57 -13.20 -57.22
C LEU A 6 -18.75 -12.22 -57.13
N SER A 7 -18.64 -11.20 -56.28
CA SER A 7 -19.63 -10.12 -56.15
C SER A 7 -19.73 -9.28 -57.43
N GLU A 8 -18.59 -8.96 -58.04
CA GLU A 8 -18.50 -8.26 -59.33
C GLU A 8 -19.11 -9.09 -60.45
N PHE A 9 -18.86 -10.40 -60.47
CA PHE A 9 -19.49 -11.31 -61.43
C PHE A 9 -21.02 -11.38 -61.26
N ILE A 10 -21.53 -11.47 -60.03
CA ILE A 10 -22.98 -11.47 -59.74
C ILE A 10 -23.62 -10.14 -60.14
N THR A 11 -22.93 -9.03 -59.92
CA THR A 11 -23.38 -7.68 -60.32
C THR A 11 -23.40 -7.55 -61.85
N TYR A 12 -22.38 -8.06 -62.53
CA TYR A 12 -22.33 -8.17 -63.99
C TYR A 12 -23.50 -9.00 -64.54
N LEU A 13 -23.79 -10.16 -63.93
CA LEU A 13 -24.95 -10.98 -64.31
C LEU A 13 -26.27 -10.23 -64.16
N ARG A 14 -26.46 -9.52 -63.04
CA ARG A 14 -27.67 -8.72 -62.78
C ARG A 14 -27.86 -7.61 -63.81
N GLY A 15 -26.79 -6.99 -64.29
CA GLY A 15 -26.82 -5.93 -65.30
C GLY A 15 -26.99 -6.37 -66.76
N LEU A 16 -26.93 -7.68 -67.06
CA LEU A 16 -27.07 -8.18 -68.44
C LEU A 16 -28.54 -8.24 -68.88
N GLY A 17 -28.86 -7.59 -70.01
CA GLY A 17 -30.17 -7.69 -70.68
C GLY A 17 -30.45 -9.06 -71.31
N LEU A 18 -31.73 -9.38 -71.55
CA LEU A 18 -32.24 -10.67 -72.01
C LEU A 18 -31.50 -11.25 -73.24
N PHE A 19 -31.21 -10.41 -74.25
CA PHE A 19 -30.54 -10.83 -75.48
C PHE A 19 -29.08 -11.26 -75.25
N LYS A 20 -28.31 -10.54 -74.43
CA LYS A 20 -26.93 -10.94 -74.11
C LYS A 20 -26.88 -12.22 -73.28
N ARG A 21 -27.88 -12.44 -72.41
CA ARG A 21 -28.01 -13.70 -71.65
C ARG A 21 -28.26 -14.91 -72.56
N LEU A 22 -29.05 -14.74 -73.62
CA LEU A 22 -29.40 -15.81 -74.56
C LEU A 22 -28.29 -16.13 -75.58
N PHE A 23 -27.57 -15.12 -76.08
CA PHE A 23 -26.64 -15.30 -77.22
C PHE A 23 -25.15 -15.18 -76.89
N SER A 24 -24.78 -14.76 -75.67
CA SER A 24 -23.37 -14.60 -75.25
C SER A 24 -22.95 -15.55 -74.13
N TRP A 25 -23.66 -16.68 -73.97
CA TRP A 25 -23.49 -17.63 -72.87
C TRP A 25 -22.04 -18.13 -72.69
N LYS A 26 -21.31 -18.33 -73.79
CA LYS A 26 -19.90 -18.76 -73.75
C LYS A 26 -18.99 -17.75 -73.04
N GLN A 27 -19.22 -16.45 -73.20
CA GLN A 27 -18.45 -15.40 -72.53
C GLN A 27 -18.80 -15.29 -71.05
N VAL A 28 -20.07 -15.56 -70.70
CA VAL A 28 -20.54 -15.58 -69.31
C VAL A 28 -19.88 -16.74 -68.54
N ILE A 29 -19.77 -17.92 -69.16
CA ILE A 29 -19.10 -19.09 -68.56
C ILE A 29 -17.62 -18.78 -68.29
N ILE A 30 -16.87 -18.24 -69.26
CA ILE A 30 -15.45 -17.92 -69.09
C ILE A 30 -15.25 -16.94 -67.92
N ARG A 31 -16.08 -15.89 -67.84
CA ARG A 31 -16.03 -14.94 -66.71
C ARG A 31 -16.41 -15.56 -65.37
N ALA A 32 -17.30 -16.57 -65.38
CA ALA A 32 -17.64 -17.30 -64.17
C ALA A 32 -16.47 -18.17 -63.69
N GLU A 33 -15.78 -18.84 -64.61
CA GLU A 33 -14.58 -19.65 -64.32
C GLU A 33 -13.42 -18.79 -63.81
N ASP A 34 -13.20 -17.61 -64.40
CA ASP A 34 -12.19 -16.65 -63.94
C ASP A 34 -12.51 -16.12 -62.54
N ALA A 35 -13.76 -15.69 -62.31
CA ALA A 35 -14.21 -15.21 -60.99
C ALA A 35 -14.14 -16.31 -59.92
N TYR A 36 -14.45 -17.56 -60.28
CA TYR A 36 -14.33 -18.70 -59.38
C TYR A 36 -12.87 -19.04 -59.05
N SER A 37 -11.99 -18.94 -60.04
CA SER A 37 -10.55 -19.17 -59.84
C SER A 37 -9.92 -18.11 -58.92
N GLN A 38 -10.31 -16.85 -59.08
CA GLN A 38 -9.90 -15.75 -58.20
C GLN A 38 -10.43 -15.91 -56.78
N TYR A 39 -11.72 -16.29 -56.63
CA TYR A 39 -12.31 -16.65 -55.34
C TYR A 39 -11.49 -17.74 -54.62
N LEU A 40 -11.09 -18.79 -55.35
CA LEU A 40 -10.32 -19.89 -54.78
C LEU A 40 -8.92 -19.43 -54.33
N ALA A 41 -8.27 -18.55 -55.07
CA ALA A 41 -6.97 -17.98 -54.70
C ALA A 41 -7.08 -17.08 -53.45
N GLU A 42 -8.07 -16.18 -53.42
CA GLU A 42 -8.32 -15.27 -52.30
C GLU A 42 -8.64 -16.06 -51.00
N THR A 43 -9.43 -17.13 -51.10
CA THR A 43 -9.77 -17.98 -49.95
C THR A 43 -8.56 -18.76 -49.42
N GLN A 44 -7.69 -19.25 -50.31
CA GLN A 44 -6.44 -19.90 -49.89
C GLN A 44 -5.47 -18.92 -49.22
N GLU A 45 -5.36 -17.69 -49.74
CA GLU A 45 -4.52 -16.66 -49.15
C GLU A 45 -5.05 -16.21 -47.79
N ALA A 46 -6.37 -16.01 -47.66
CA ALA A 46 -7.02 -15.71 -46.39
C ALA A 46 -6.76 -16.82 -45.35
N LYS A 47 -6.82 -18.08 -45.76
CA LYS A 47 -6.51 -19.23 -44.89
C LYS A 47 -5.05 -19.22 -44.42
N ARG A 48 -4.09 -18.89 -45.30
CA ARG A 48 -2.67 -18.75 -44.92
C ARG A 48 -2.47 -17.61 -43.92
N ARG A 49 -3.07 -16.45 -44.18
CA ARG A 49 -3.01 -15.30 -43.26
C ARG A 49 -3.58 -15.64 -41.88
N TYR A 50 -4.68 -16.39 -41.83
CA TYR A 50 -5.25 -16.84 -40.57
C TYR A 50 -4.29 -17.75 -39.79
N GLN A 51 -3.64 -18.71 -40.46
CA GLN A 51 -2.65 -19.58 -39.84
C GLN A 51 -1.42 -18.81 -39.33
N GLU A 52 -0.94 -17.81 -40.07
CA GLU A 52 0.15 -16.93 -39.61
C GLU A 52 -0.28 -16.12 -38.38
N LEU A 53 -1.53 -15.63 -38.37
CA LEU A 53 -2.07 -14.88 -37.23
C LEU A 53 -2.16 -15.76 -35.99
N GLU A 54 -2.61 -17.01 -36.15
CA GLU A 54 -2.71 -18.00 -35.08
C GLU A 54 -1.34 -18.35 -34.49
N GLN A 55 -0.31 -18.50 -35.34
CA GLN A 55 1.07 -18.68 -34.89
C GLN A 55 1.58 -17.47 -34.10
N ARG A 56 1.36 -16.24 -34.59
CA ARG A 56 1.75 -15.03 -33.87
C ARG A 56 1.02 -14.91 -32.53
N PHE A 57 -0.27 -15.22 -32.48
CA PHE A 57 -1.04 -15.22 -31.24
C PHE A 57 -0.47 -16.22 -30.22
N SER A 58 -0.12 -17.44 -30.67
CA SER A 58 0.52 -18.44 -29.80
C SER A 58 1.86 -17.96 -29.25
N GLN A 59 2.66 -17.25 -30.05
CA GLN A 59 3.94 -16.70 -29.62
C GLN A 59 3.76 -15.60 -28.57
N VAL A 60 2.86 -14.64 -28.82
CA VAL A 60 2.55 -13.55 -27.90
C VAL A 60 1.98 -14.08 -26.58
N SER A 61 1.09 -15.08 -26.64
CA SER A 61 0.58 -15.75 -25.44
C SER A 61 1.69 -16.39 -24.62
N GLY A 62 2.66 -17.05 -25.28
CA GLY A 62 3.83 -17.62 -24.61
C GLY A 62 4.81 -16.58 -24.04
N GLU A 63 4.90 -15.39 -24.63
CA GLU A 63 5.68 -14.26 -24.09
C GLU A 63 4.99 -13.66 -22.87
N LEU A 64 3.68 -13.43 -22.94
CA LEU A 64 2.88 -12.93 -21.83
C LEU A 64 2.98 -13.84 -20.60
N GLN A 65 2.93 -15.17 -20.79
CA GLN A 65 3.04 -16.12 -19.70
C GLN A 65 4.44 -16.12 -19.06
N ARG A 66 5.49 -15.88 -19.83
CA ARG A 66 6.86 -15.70 -19.31
C ARG A 66 6.99 -14.41 -18.51
N GLU A 67 6.40 -13.32 -18.96
CA GLU A 67 6.38 -12.06 -18.21
C GLU A 67 5.59 -12.21 -16.90
N LEU A 68 4.47 -12.92 -16.91
CA LEU A 68 3.69 -13.19 -15.69
C LEU A 68 4.48 -13.99 -14.64
N GLN A 69 5.31 -14.95 -15.09
CA GLN A 69 6.21 -15.68 -14.19
C GLN A 69 7.33 -14.79 -13.64
N ARG A 70 7.85 -13.86 -14.45
CA ARG A 70 8.84 -12.87 -14.01
C ARG A 70 8.26 -11.91 -12.99
N THR A 71 7.05 -11.39 -13.20
CA THR A 71 6.40 -10.47 -12.27
C THR A 71 6.14 -11.15 -10.93
N SER A 72 5.65 -12.39 -10.93
CA SER A 72 5.48 -13.18 -9.70
C SER A 72 6.79 -13.42 -8.95
N SER A 73 7.89 -13.66 -9.69
CA SER A 73 9.22 -13.79 -9.07
C SER A 73 9.72 -12.48 -8.45
N LEU A 74 9.45 -11.34 -9.11
CA LEU A 74 9.79 -10.01 -8.58
C LEU A 74 8.95 -9.64 -7.35
N GLU A 75 7.68 -10.04 -7.30
CA GLU A 75 6.84 -9.88 -6.11
C GLU A 75 7.40 -10.67 -4.92
N GLY A 76 7.83 -11.92 -5.14
CA GLY A 76 8.49 -12.71 -4.11
C GLY A 76 9.78 -12.07 -3.58
N LEU A 77 10.57 -11.43 -4.45
CA LEU A 77 11.76 -10.68 -4.05
C LEU A 77 11.41 -9.42 -3.24
N ARG A 78 10.37 -8.67 -3.64
CA ARG A 78 9.88 -7.51 -2.90
C ARG A 78 9.39 -7.87 -1.50
N ASP A 79 8.68 -8.99 -1.37
CA ASP A 79 8.23 -9.48 -0.06
C ASP A 79 9.39 -9.91 0.84
N ALA A 80 10.43 -10.53 0.26
CA ALA A 80 11.65 -10.86 0.99
C ALA A 80 12.41 -9.60 1.44
N GLU A 81 12.52 -8.59 0.58
CA GLU A 81 13.12 -7.29 0.91
C GLU A 81 12.34 -6.60 2.04
N ARG A 82 11.01 -6.58 1.97
CA ARG A 82 10.15 -6.00 3.00
C ARG A 82 10.37 -6.66 4.36
N LYS A 83 10.39 -8.00 4.41
CA LYS A 83 10.70 -8.76 5.63
C LYS A 83 12.11 -8.47 6.15
N ALA A 84 13.10 -8.30 5.27
CA ALA A 84 14.46 -7.95 5.67
C ALA A 84 14.52 -6.54 6.27
N SER A 85 13.81 -5.57 5.68
CA SER A 85 13.70 -4.21 6.22
C SER A 85 12.98 -4.17 7.58
N GLU A 86 11.91 -4.94 7.75
CA GLU A 86 11.20 -5.08 9.03
C GLU A 86 12.13 -5.66 10.11
N ASN A 87 12.83 -6.76 9.81
CA ASN A 87 13.80 -7.35 10.72
C ASN A 87 14.94 -6.38 11.10
N LEU A 88 15.42 -5.58 10.15
CA LEU A 88 16.42 -4.55 10.42
C LEU A 88 15.87 -3.47 11.34
N ARG A 89 14.64 -3.02 11.11
CA ARG A 89 13.96 -2.03 11.96
C ARG A 89 13.82 -2.52 13.39
N ASP A 90 13.39 -3.76 13.58
CA ASP A 90 13.23 -4.36 14.90
C ASP A 90 14.58 -4.46 15.63
N ARG A 91 15.65 -4.83 14.92
CA ARG A 91 17.01 -4.81 15.46
C ARG A 91 17.44 -3.40 15.86
N PHE A 92 17.19 -2.39 15.03
CA PHE A 92 17.49 -1.01 15.37
C PHE A 92 16.75 -0.57 16.64
N GLU A 93 15.47 -0.94 16.78
CA GLU A 93 14.68 -0.61 17.96
C GLU A 93 15.21 -1.30 19.23
N ILE A 94 15.64 -2.55 19.14
CA ILE A 94 16.31 -3.26 20.25
C ILE A 94 17.60 -2.53 20.63
N THR A 95 18.47 -2.24 19.65
CA THR A 95 19.74 -1.54 19.92
C THR A 95 19.52 -0.14 20.50
N ALA A 96 18.47 0.57 20.09
CA ALA A 96 18.14 1.88 20.64
C ALA A 96 17.75 1.79 22.12
N ARG A 97 16.94 0.80 22.51
CA ARG A 97 16.59 0.56 23.93
C ARG A 97 17.80 0.16 24.78
N GLU A 98 18.70 -0.64 24.22
CA GLU A 98 19.97 -0.98 24.89
C GLU A 98 20.87 0.26 25.09
N LEU A 99 20.91 1.16 24.10
CA LEU A 99 21.68 2.40 24.18
C LEU A 99 21.07 3.38 25.21
N GLU A 100 19.74 3.45 25.28
CA GLU A 100 19.03 4.25 26.27
C GLU A 100 19.25 3.75 27.71
N THR A 101 19.21 2.43 27.91
CA THR A 101 19.54 1.84 29.21
C THR A 101 21.01 2.02 29.59
N ALA A 102 21.94 1.92 28.63
CA ALA A 102 23.35 2.24 28.86
C ALA A 102 23.55 3.72 29.23
N ARG A 103 22.87 4.64 28.53
CA ARG A 103 22.89 6.08 28.84
C ARG A 103 22.36 6.38 30.24
N GLY A 104 21.28 5.72 30.66
CA GLY A 104 20.76 5.83 32.03
C GLY A 104 21.75 5.36 33.10
N LYS A 105 22.49 4.27 32.84
CA LYS A 105 23.57 3.81 33.74
C LYS A 105 24.72 4.80 33.81
N LEU A 106 25.11 5.38 32.68
CA LEU A 106 26.20 6.35 32.57
C LEU A 106 25.86 7.64 33.35
N PHE A 107 24.62 8.12 33.20
CA PHE A 107 24.10 9.24 33.98
C PHE A 107 24.11 8.97 35.50
N GLY A 108 23.79 7.73 35.91
CA GLY A 108 23.90 7.31 37.31
C GLY A 108 25.35 7.34 37.83
N ILE A 109 26.32 6.91 37.02
CA ILE A 109 27.75 6.95 37.37
C ILE A 109 28.27 8.39 37.44
N GLU A 110 27.85 9.26 36.52
CA GLU A 110 28.21 10.68 36.52
C GLU A 110 27.71 11.38 37.78
N ARG A 111 26.45 11.15 38.18
CA ARG A 111 25.89 11.69 39.41
C ARG A 111 26.64 11.21 40.66
N MET A 112 27.00 9.93 40.72
CA MET A 112 27.81 9.37 41.81
C MET A 112 29.21 10.00 41.86
N ARG A 113 29.83 10.30 40.72
CA ARG A 113 31.11 11.02 40.66
C ARG A 113 30.97 12.45 41.16
N GLU A 114 29.93 13.17 40.74
CA GLU A 114 29.67 14.54 41.22
C GLU A 114 29.48 14.56 42.74
N GLU A 115 28.67 13.65 43.29
CA GLU A 115 28.47 13.52 44.74
C GLU A 115 29.78 13.20 45.48
N GLN A 116 30.65 12.34 44.93
CA GLN A 116 31.97 12.06 45.49
C GLN A 116 32.90 13.28 45.44
N THR A 117 32.89 14.06 44.35
CA THR A 117 33.70 15.28 44.25
C THR A 117 33.26 16.34 45.25
N ILE A 118 31.95 16.51 45.46
CA ILE A 118 31.40 17.45 46.43
C ILE A 118 31.81 17.03 47.85
N ALA A 119 31.67 15.75 48.19
CA ALA A 119 32.08 15.20 49.49
C ALA A 119 33.60 15.31 49.74
N GLU A 120 34.43 15.25 48.69
CA GLU A 120 35.88 15.46 48.81
C GLU A 120 36.24 16.95 49.00
N VAL A 121 35.52 17.86 48.34
CA VAL A 121 35.67 19.30 48.55
C VAL A 121 35.24 19.72 49.95
N GLU A 122 34.16 19.15 50.49
CA GLU A 122 33.71 19.40 51.87
C GLU A 122 34.74 18.88 52.89
N ARG A 123 35.28 17.67 52.72
CA ARG A 123 36.36 17.15 53.58
C ARG A 123 37.61 18.04 53.56
N ARG A 124 38.00 18.55 52.39
CA ARG A 124 39.13 19.49 52.30
C ARG A 124 38.84 20.81 53.01
N LYS A 125 37.61 21.32 52.95
CA LYS A 125 37.20 22.52 53.71
C LYS A 125 37.29 22.28 55.22
N GLU A 126 36.73 21.18 55.71
CA GLU A 126 36.80 20.81 57.13
C GLU A 126 38.26 20.64 57.62
N GLU A 127 39.11 20.06 56.78
CA GLU A 127 40.54 19.90 57.08
C GLU A 127 41.25 21.26 57.12
N THR A 128 40.99 22.17 56.18
CA THR A 128 41.53 23.55 56.22
C THR A 128 41.06 24.34 57.44
N GLU A 129 39.79 24.21 57.84
CA GLU A 129 39.29 24.84 59.08
C GLU A 129 39.95 24.25 60.32
N ARG A 130 40.25 22.95 60.32
CA ARG A 130 40.97 22.29 61.42
C ARG A 130 42.42 22.76 61.51
N TYR A 131 43.09 22.95 60.36
CA TYR A 131 44.42 23.55 60.31
C TYR A 131 44.42 25.00 60.82
N GLN A 132 43.44 25.82 60.44
CA GLN A 132 43.30 27.20 60.96
C GLN A 132 43.01 27.24 62.48
N ARG A 133 42.22 26.28 63.00
CA ARG A 133 42.00 26.15 64.45
C ARG A 133 43.25 25.66 65.20
N LEU A 134 44.10 24.87 64.57
CA LEU A 134 45.39 24.44 65.13
C LEU A 134 46.44 25.55 65.07
N GLU A 135 46.44 26.34 64.00
CA GLU A 135 47.31 27.50 63.83
C GLU A 135 47.00 28.60 64.86
N THR A 136 45.72 28.91 65.07
CA THR A 136 45.27 29.83 66.14
C THR A 136 45.59 29.30 67.54
N LYS A 137 45.51 27.97 67.77
CA LYS A 137 46.00 27.35 69.01
C LYS A 137 47.53 27.42 69.15
N SER A 138 48.29 27.31 68.07
CA SER A 138 49.75 27.45 68.10
C SER A 138 50.19 28.88 68.35
N LEU A 139 49.42 29.87 67.86
CA LEU A 139 49.60 31.29 68.13
C LEU A 139 49.32 31.61 69.60
N LEU A 140 48.24 31.06 70.18
CA LEU A 140 47.94 31.17 71.61
C LEU A 140 49.00 30.48 72.49
N LEU A 141 49.52 29.33 72.08
CA LEU A 141 50.64 28.66 72.78
C LEU A 141 51.96 29.40 72.62
N GLY A 142 52.18 30.11 71.51
CA GLY A 142 53.32 31.01 71.30
C GLY A 142 53.25 32.26 72.18
N GLU A 143 52.05 32.80 72.40
CA GLU A 143 51.78 33.90 73.34
C GLU A 143 51.95 33.46 74.80
N GLU A 144 51.53 32.25 75.17
CA GLU A 144 51.79 31.67 76.50
C GLU A 144 53.27 31.33 76.71
N LEU A 145 54.00 30.90 75.67
CA LEU A 145 55.44 30.63 75.73
C LEU A 145 56.27 31.92 75.77
N THR A 146 55.82 33.01 75.16
CA THR A 146 56.46 34.34 75.25
C THR A 146 56.14 35.04 76.57
N ALA A 147 54.95 34.80 77.15
CA ALA A 147 54.61 35.23 78.50
C ALA A 147 55.33 34.41 79.61
N ALA A 148 55.64 33.13 79.36
CA ALA A 148 56.41 32.27 80.28
C ALA A 148 57.94 32.37 80.09
N LYS A 149 58.43 32.87 78.94
CA LYS A 149 59.85 33.19 78.70
C LYS A 149 60.25 34.62 79.10
N GLY A 150 59.35 35.38 79.73
CA GLY A 150 59.64 36.68 80.36
C GLY A 150 59.83 36.65 81.89
N LYS A 151 59.78 35.46 82.54
CA LYS A 151 59.78 35.35 84.01
C LYS A 151 60.74 34.32 84.62
N ILE A 152 61.72 33.79 83.87
CA ILE A 152 62.83 33.00 84.42
C ILE A 152 64.15 33.32 83.69
N ALA A 153 65.13 33.74 84.49
CA ALA A 153 66.60 33.73 84.27
C ALA A 153 67.29 34.91 83.57
N ALA A 154 67.48 36.01 84.31
CA ALA A 154 68.81 36.56 84.63
C ALA A 154 68.59 37.59 85.75
N LEU A 155 69.05 37.42 86.98
CA LEU A 155 70.38 37.00 87.42
C LEU A 155 70.20 36.07 88.64
N GLU A 156 71.12 35.16 88.92
CA GLU A 156 72.22 35.48 89.83
C GLU A 156 73.26 34.36 89.82
N GLY A 157 74.51 34.73 90.01
CA GLY A 157 75.59 33.78 90.17
C GLY A 157 76.85 34.41 90.75
N ALA A 158 76.75 34.99 91.95
CA ALA A 158 77.76 34.80 93.00
C ALA A 158 77.28 35.46 94.29
N ARG A 159 76.82 34.64 95.23
CA ARG A 159 76.68 35.02 96.64
C ARG A 159 77.78 34.30 97.42
N GLU A 160 78.24 34.99 98.46
CA GLU A 160 78.95 34.49 99.63
C GLU A 160 80.48 34.59 99.63
N GLU A 161 80.96 35.80 99.93
CA GLU A 161 81.95 35.98 100.99
C GLU A 161 81.30 36.79 102.14
N GLN A 162 81.25 36.21 103.33
CA GLN A 162 81.22 36.96 104.58
C GLN A 162 81.81 36.09 105.69
N ASN A 163 83.01 36.43 106.17
CA ASN A 163 83.26 36.62 107.60
C ASN A 163 84.64 37.25 107.84
N TYR A 164 84.55 38.56 108.14
CA TYR A 164 85.12 39.27 109.30
C TYR A 164 86.47 38.82 109.90
N ALA A 165 87.41 39.79 109.85
CA ALA A 165 88.40 40.23 110.85
C ALA A 165 88.79 39.25 111.99
N GLU A 166 90.07 39.04 112.28
CA GLU A 166 90.88 40.04 112.99
C GLU A 166 92.40 39.77 112.86
N THR A 167 93.10 40.85 112.48
CA THR A 167 94.37 41.36 113.04
C THR A 167 95.53 40.42 113.40
N GLU A 168 96.60 40.61 112.63
CA GLU A 168 97.96 41.00 113.07
C GLU A 168 98.89 40.01 113.79
N ARG A 169 100.00 39.81 113.07
CA ARG A 169 101.40 39.76 113.52
C ARG A 169 102.03 38.43 113.93
N ARG A 170 102.58 37.82 112.87
CA ARG A 170 104.01 37.56 112.61
C ARG A 170 104.72 36.43 113.36
N LYS A 171 105.14 35.48 112.50
CA LYS A 171 106.22 34.48 112.62
C LYS A 171 105.79 33.30 113.53
N GLU A 172 105.78 32.05 113.06
CA GLU A 172 106.93 31.39 112.43
C GLU A 172 106.53 30.41 111.31
N GLU A 173 107.00 30.76 110.11
CA GLU A 173 107.18 29.89 108.95
C GLU A 173 108.18 28.77 109.30
N ARG A 174 107.71 27.52 109.40
CA ARG A 174 108.53 26.33 109.05
C ARG A 174 107.74 25.01 108.89
N GLU A 175 106.49 24.92 109.35
CA GLU A 175 105.67 23.69 109.21
C GLU A 175 104.72 23.65 107.98
N ARG A 176 104.56 24.75 107.25
CA ARG A 176 103.68 24.85 106.05
C ARG A 176 104.18 24.12 104.79
N TYR A 177 105.39 23.53 104.79
CA TYR A 177 105.99 22.97 103.58
C TYR A 177 105.74 21.46 103.36
N GLN A 178 105.18 20.71 104.31
CA GLN A 178 104.86 19.28 104.12
C GLN A 178 103.39 19.02 103.75
N ASP A 179 102.45 19.83 104.24
CA ASP A 179 101.02 19.69 103.89
C ASP A 179 100.68 20.22 102.48
N LEU A 180 101.58 21.02 101.89
CA LEU A 180 101.39 21.55 100.53
C LEU A 180 101.75 20.53 99.44
N GLU A 181 102.62 19.56 99.75
CA GLU A 181 103.13 18.58 98.78
C GLU A 181 102.12 17.44 98.54
N THR A 182 101.41 16.99 99.59
CA THR A 182 100.33 16.00 99.48
C THR A 182 99.11 16.55 98.72
N ALA A 183 98.71 17.79 99.00
CA ALA A 183 97.66 18.48 98.26
C ALA A 183 98.00 18.67 96.76
N PHE A 184 99.28 18.87 96.43
CA PHE A 184 99.72 19.00 95.03
C PHE A 184 99.60 17.67 94.27
N THR A 185 99.90 16.55 94.92
CA THR A 185 99.78 15.21 94.28
C THR A 185 98.33 14.83 93.98
N GLU A 186 97.39 15.05 94.90
CA GLU A 186 95.95 14.81 94.64
C GLU A 186 95.38 15.73 93.55
N LEU A 187 95.82 17.00 93.51
CA LEU A 187 95.41 17.92 92.44
C LEU A 187 95.94 17.46 91.07
N THR A 188 97.15 16.92 91.02
CA THR A 188 97.78 16.44 89.78
C THR A 188 97.06 15.19 89.26
N GLU A 189 96.64 14.29 90.16
CA GLU A 189 95.89 13.09 89.78
C GLU A 189 94.48 13.42 89.28
N ASN A 190 93.79 14.36 89.93
CA ASN A 190 92.50 14.87 89.47
C ASN A 190 92.60 15.60 88.12
N LEU A 191 93.69 16.33 87.87
CA LEU A 191 93.97 16.96 86.58
C LEU A 191 94.14 15.92 85.45
N THR A 192 94.81 14.79 85.71
CA THR A 192 94.98 13.73 84.71
C THR A 192 93.66 13.03 84.38
N ARG A 193 92.80 12.80 85.38
CA ARG A 193 91.47 12.23 85.19
C ARG A 193 90.54 13.17 84.40
N ALA A 194 90.57 14.46 84.73
CA ALA A 194 89.82 15.49 83.99
C ALA A 194 90.30 15.62 82.54
N LYS A 195 91.62 15.56 82.29
CA LYS A 195 92.18 15.53 80.93
C LYS A 195 91.72 14.31 80.14
N GLY A 196 91.68 13.12 80.76
CA GLY A 196 91.15 11.90 80.12
C GLY A 196 89.66 12.00 79.76
N GLN A 197 88.86 12.65 80.61
CA GLN A 197 87.44 12.91 80.33
C GLN A 197 87.24 13.93 79.21
N ILE A 198 88.07 14.98 79.14
CA ILE A 198 88.04 15.97 78.05
C ILE A 198 88.34 15.29 76.71
N THR A 199 89.37 14.44 76.63
CA THR A 199 89.70 13.73 75.39
C THR A 199 88.61 12.77 74.94
N ALA A 200 87.92 12.11 75.87
CA ALA A 200 86.80 11.23 75.54
C ALA A 200 85.59 12.03 75.01
N LEU A 201 85.28 13.18 75.62
CA LEU A 201 84.20 14.06 75.18
C LEU A 201 84.50 14.71 73.81
N GLU A 202 85.77 15.04 73.53
CA GLU A 202 86.19 15.52 72.21
C GLU A 202 86.00 14.46 71.13
N SER A 203 86.36 13.20 71.40
CA SER A 203 86.14 12.10 70.44
C SER A 203 84.65 11.84 70.14
N LEU A 204 83.79 11.88 71.17
CA LEU A 204 82.33 11.72 71.01
C LEU A 204 81.70 12.89 70.24
N ARG A 205 82.21 14.12 70.45
CA ARG A 205 81.76 15.30 69.71
C ARG A 205 82.14 15.19 68.23
N ASP A 206 83.35 14.75 67.91
CA ASP A 206 83.80 14.61 66.53
C ASP A 206 83.04 13.49 65.79
N GLU A 207 82.72 12.38 66.48
CA GLU A 207 81.84 11.33 65.95
C GLU A 207 80.41 11.85 65.69
N GLN A 208 79.83 12.65 66.60
CA GLN A 208 78.52 13.26 66.40
C GLN A 208 78.50 14.24 65.21
N ILE A 209 79.53 15.07 65.08
CA ILE A 209 79.65 16.00 63.95
C ILE A 209 79.76 15.24 62.62
N SER A 210 80.56 14.16 62.57
CA SER A 210 80.69 13.31 61.39
C SER A 210 79.36 12.60 61.04
N ALA A 211 78.63 12.10 62.05
CA ALA A 211 77.34 11.45 61.84
C ALA A 211 76.26 12.43 61.36
N GLU A 212 76.21 13.65 61.90
CA GLU A 212 75.32 14.70 61.41
C GLU A 212 75.66 15.16 59.98
N ALA A 213 76.94 15.28 59.65
CA ALA A 213 77.38 15.63 58.30
C ALA A 213 76.98 14.55 57.29
N ALA A 214 77.09 13.28 57.65
CA ALA A 214 76.65 12.16 56.82
C ALA A 214 75.12 12.17 56.59
N ARG A 215 74.33 12.40 57.65
CA ARG A 215 72.86 12.51 57.53
C ARG A 215 72.42 13.68 56.64
N ARG A 216 73.03 14.87 56.83
CA ARG A 216 72.74 16.04 55.97
C ARG A 216 73.06 15.78 54.50
N LYS A 217 74.11 15.02 54.22
CA LYS A 217 74.48 14.64 52.85
C LYS A 217 73.45 13.67 52.24
N GLU A 218 73.03 12.66 52.98
CA GLU A 218 72.01 11.71 52.53
C GLU A 218 70.63 12.38 52.32
N GLU A 219 70.26 13.31 53.20
CA GLU A 219 69.04 14.13 53.03
C GLU A 219 69.12 15.06 51.82
N ALA A 220 70.28 15.67 51.57
CA ALA A 220 70.49 16.50 50.38
C ALA A 220 70.42 15.68 49.08
N GLU A 221 70.96 14.46 49.06
CA GLU A 221 70.86 13.53 47.93
C GLU A 221 69.40 13.10 47.67
N LYS A 222 68.65 12.75 48.72
CA LYS A 222 67.21 12.43 48.62
C LYS A 222 66.37 13.61 48.13
N TYR A 223 66.69 14.83 48.58
CA TYR A 223 66.01 16.04 48.14
C TYR A 223 66.25 16.30 46.65
N LEU A 224 67.48 16.10 46.16
CA LEU A 224 67.84 16.22 44.76
C LEU A 224 67.09 15.19 43.89
N GLU A 225 67.07 13.93 44.32
CA GLU A 225 66.35 12.86 43.60
C GLU A 225 64.83 13.11 43.55
N GLN A 226 64.24 13.57 44.66
CA GLN A 226 62.82 13.95 44.70
C GLN A 226 62.52 15.15 43.81
N LYS A 227 63.43 16.13 43.74
CA LYS A 227 63.29 17.28 42.86
C LYS A 227 63.33 16.88 41.39
N GLU A 228 64.27 16.03 40.99
CA GLU A 228 64.32 15.49 39.62
C GLU A 228 63.05 14.71 39.28
N LYS A 229 62.55 13.85 40.19
CA LYS A 229 61.26 13.15 40.00
C LYS A 229 60.10 14.13 39.86
N LEU A 230 60.07 15.19 40.67
CA LEU A 230 59.04 16.21 40.56
C LEU A 230 59.10 16.92 39.21
N ASP A 231 60.29 17.29 38.73
CA ASP A 231 60.47 17.94 37.44
C ASP A 231 60.01 17.04 36.28
N THR A 232 60.35 15.74 36.31
CA THR A 232 59.87 14.78 35.29
C THR A 232 58.35 14.61 35.30
N VAL A 233 57.74 14.43 36.47
CA VAL A 233 56.27 14.33 36.61
C VAL A 233 55.59 15.63 36.15
N THR A 234 56.21 16.78 36.38
CA THR A 234 55.68 18.07 35.95
C THR A 234 55.71 18.19 34.42
N GLN A 235 56.78 17.74 33.77
CA GLN A 235 56.86 17.67 32.30
C GLN A 235 55.83 16.71 31.71
N ASP A 236 55.68 15.51 32.29
CA ASP A 236 54.68 14.53 31.84
C ASP A 236 53.25 15.07 32.00
N LEU A 237 52.98 15.82 33.07
CA LEU A 237 51.68 16.44 33.31
C LEU A 237 51.38 17.55 32.28
N ILE A 238 52.38 18.33 31.90
CA ILE A 238 52.26 19.34 30.85
C ILE A 238 51.99 18.65 29.50
N ALA A 239 52.77 17.63 29.14
CA ALA A 239 52.59 16.89 27.90
C ALA A 239 51.23 16.19 27.83
N ALA A 240 50.77 15.59 28.93
CA ALA A 240 49.44 14.96 29.01
C ALA A 240 48.32 16.00 28.87
N LYS A 241 48.46 17.19 29.46
CA LYS A 241 47.49 18.29 29.29
C LYS A 241 47.43 18.78 27.85
N GLU A 242 48.58 18.92 27.18
CA GLU A 242 48.63 19.31 25.77
C GLU A 242 47.95 18.26 24.87
N GLN A 243 48.18 16.97 25.13
CA GLN A 243 47.50 15.90 24.41
C GLN A 243 45.99 15.92 24.63
N ILE A 244 45.51 16.08 25.87
CA ILE A 244 44.07 16.17 26.18
C ILE A 244 43.45 17.35 25.43
N SER A 245 44.10 18.53 25.46
CA SER A 245 43.62 19.70 24.73
C SER A 245 43.56 19.48 23.23
N ALA A 246 44.53 18.78 22.64
CA ALA A 246 44.52 18.44 21.22
C ALA A 246 43.41 17.44 20.87
N TYR A 247 43.20 16.42 21.72
CA TYR A 247 42.10 15.45 21.55
C TYR A 247 40.73 16.11 21.66
N ASP A 248 40.53 17.01 22.62
CA ASP A 248 39.27 17.73 22.80
C ASP A 248 38.97 18.65 21.60
N SER A 249 39.98 19.35 21.08
CA SER A 249 39.87 20.14 19.85
C SER A 249 39.43 19.30 18.65
N VAL A 250 40.05 18.14 18.43
CA VAL A 250 39.69 17.24 17.32
C VAL A 250 38.28 16.67 17.53
N ARG A 251 37.90 16.35 18.76
CA ARG A 251 36.58 15.82 19.08
C ARG A 251 35.49 16.87 18.86
N GLU A 252 35.73 18.11 19.26
CA GLU A 252 34.83 19.24 18.97
C GLU A 252 34.66 19.44 17.47
N GLU A 253 35.74 19.42 16.69
CA GLU A 253 35.68 19.55 15.24
C GLU A 253 34.87 18.41 14.60
N GLN A 254 35.10 17.16 15.01
CA GLN A 254 34.32 16.00 14.55
C GLN A 254 32.85 16.11 14.91
N THR A 255 32.51 16.50 16.15
CA THR A 255 31.12 16.67 16.57
C THR A 255 30.42 17.79 15.81
N ALA A 256 31.12 18.90 15.53
CA ALA A 256 30.60 19.97 14.68
C ALA A 256 30.38 19.50 13.24
N GLU A 257 31.27 18.67 12.70
CA GLU A 257 31.12 18.11 11.35
C GLU A 257 29.94 17.13 11.28
N TYR A 258 29.76 16.26 12.29
CA TYR A 258 28.62 15.36 12.38
C TYR A 258 27.29 16.12 12.52
N SER A 259 27.23 17.15 13.35
CA SER A 259 26.04 18.00 13.48
C SER A 259 25.68 18.65 12.14
N ARG A 260 26.66 19.19 11.40
CA ARG A 260 26.43 19.74 10.05
C ARG A 260 25.93 18.68 9.07
N LYS A 261 26.45 17.45 9.13
CA LYS A 261 25.98 16.33 8.29
C LYS A 261 24.55 15.94 8.64
N ILE A 262 24.20 15.88 9.92
CA ILE A 262 22.84 15.58 10.39
C ILE A 262 21.85 16.66 9.96
N GLU A 263 22.20 17.94 10.07
CA GLU A 263 21.36 19.05 9.58
C GLU A 263 21.12 18.96 8.07
N ARG A 264 22.15 18.62 7.29
CA ARG A 264 22.02 18.37 5.85
C ARG A 264 21.12 17.16 5.55
N ILE A 265 21.24 16.08 6.32
CA ILE A 265 20.39 14.90 6.13
C ILE A 265 18.93 15.22 6.46
N ASN A 266 18.66 15.94 7.55
CA ASN A 266 17.30 16.31 7.94
C ASN A 266 16.66 17.23 6.90
N THR A 267 17.40 18.22 6.40
CA THR A 267 16.91 19.10 5.33
C THR A 267 16.63 18.33 4.03
N LEU A 268 17.47 17.38 3.65
CA LEU A 268 17.22 16.49 2.50
C LEU A 268 16.01 15.58 2.73
N TYR A 269 15.82 15.08 3.96
CA TYR A 269 14.68 14.23 4.31
C TYR A 269 13.37 15.01 4.24
N ASP A 270 13.34 16.23 4.76
CA ASP A 270 12.18 17.12 4.70
C ASP A 270 11.83 17.50 3.25
N GLN A 271 12.85 17.78 2.42
CA GLN A 271 12.69 17.99 0.98
C GLN A 271 12.09 16.76 0.29
N LEU A 272 12.65 15.56 0.53
CA LEU A 272 12.18 14.32 -0.09
C LEU A 272 10.75 13.97 0.34
N LYS A 273 10.41 14.23 1.60
CA LYS A 273 9.04 14.06 2.12
C LYS A 273 8.07 15.02 1.43
N SER A 274 8.44 16.30 1.34
CA SER A 274 7.65 17.32 0.62
C SER A 274 7.47 16.93 -0.85
N ASP A 275 8.54 16.51 -1.53
CA ASP A 275 8.50 16.10 -2.94
C ASP A 275 7.58 14.89 -3.14
N ARG A 276 7.62 13.90 -2.24
CA ARG A 276 6.68 12.76 -2.26
C ARG A 276 5.23 13.19 -2.09
N GLU A 277 4.95 14.10 -1.16
CA GLU A 277 3.59 14.63 -0.94
C GLU A 277 3.10 15.40 -2.16
N THR A 278 3.94 16.24 -2.78
CA THR A 278 3.59 16.96 -4.01
C THR A 278 3.33 16.01 -5.18
N LEU A 279 4.17 15.00 -5.39
CA LEU A 279 4.03 14.06 -6.50
C LEU A 279 2.79 13.17 -6.32
N ALA A 280 2.45 12.79 -5.08
CA ALA A 280 1.21 12.08 -4.78
C ALA A 280 -0.04 12.95 -5.06
N ASN A 281 -0.01 14.23 -4.66
CA ASN A 281 -1.08 15.17 -4.94
C ASN A 281 -1.25 15.42 -6.45
N GLU A 282 -0.16 15.61 -7.20
CA GLU A 282 -0.19 15.78 -8.66
C GLU A 282 -0.77 14.54 -9.37
N GLN A 283 -0.44 13.33 -8.91
CA GLN A 283 -1.03 12.10 -9.43
C GLN A 283 -2.53 12.01 -9.14
N MET A 284 -2.95 12.36 -7.92
CA MET A 284 -4.36 12.38 -7.54
C MET A 284 -5.14 13.41 -8.36
N ASP A 285 -4.61 14.63 -8.49
CA ASP A 285 -5.21 15.71 -9.29
C ASP A 285 -5.31 15.33 -10.77
N SER A 286 -4.29 14.63 -11.32
CA SER A 286 -4.34 14.13 -12.70
C SER A 286 -5.44 13.08 -12.89
N LEU A 287 -5.63 12.18 -11.92
CA LEU A 287 -6.69 11.16 -11.96
C LEU A 287 -8.08 11.80 -11.86
N VAL A 288 -8.25 12.78 -10.95
CA VAL A 288 -9.52 13.52 -10.79
C VAL A 288 -9.85 14.30 -12.07
N ARG A 289 -8.88 15.03 -12.64
CA ARG A 289 -9.09 15.76 -13.91
C ARG A 289 -9.48 14.83 -15.06
N LYS A 290 -8.81 13.69 -15.21
CA LYS A 290 -9.19 12.68 -16.20
C LYS A 290 -10.63 12.21 -15.98
N GLN A 291 -11.02 11.93 -14.73
CA GLN A 291 -12.37 11.49 -14.42
C GLN A 291 -13.43 12.57 -14.71
N GLU A 292 -13.12 13.85 -14.46
CA GLU A 292 -13.96 14.99 -14.79
C GLU A 292 -14.09 15.17 -16.31
N GLU A 293 -13.00 15.09 -17.07
CA GLU A 293 -13.00 15.15 -18.55
C GLU A 293 -13.87 14.04 -19.17
N LEU A 294 -13.79 12.82 -18.61
CA LEU A 294 -14.61 11.69 -19.04
C LEU A 294 -16.10 11.89 -18.71
N ALA A 295 -16.43 12.41 -17.54
CA ALA A 295 -17.82 12.71 -17.15
C ALA A 295 -18.43 13.80 -18.03
N VAL A 296 -17.65 14.84 -18.36
CA VAL A 296 -18.06 15.90 -19.28
C VAL A 296 -18.30 15.36 -20.68
N SER A 297 -17.44 14.46 -21.19
CA SER A 297 -17.64 13.83 -22.50
C SER A 297 -18.91 12.96 -22.55
N TRP A 298 -19.27 12.29 -21.46
CA TRP A 298 -20.47 11.46 -21.37
C TRP A 298 -21.75 12.31 -21.35
N GLN A 299 -21.81 13.30 -20.44
CA GLN A 299 -22.95 14.20 -20.32
C GLN A 299 -23.16 15.03 -21.59
N LYS A 300 -22.07 15.39 -22.28
CA LYS A 300 -22.12 16.06 -23.57
C LYS A 300 -22.81 15.21 -24.64
N HIS A 301 -22.44 13.94 -24.79
CA HIS A 301 -23.07 13.05 -25.77
C HIS A 301 -24.56 12.82 -25.49
N GLU A 302 -24.93 12.53 -24.24
CA GLU A 302 -26.35 12.36 -23.87
C GLU A 302 -27.16 13.62 -24.19
N SER A 303 -26.62 14.79 -23.86
CA SER A 303 -27.26 16.09 -24.12
C SER A 303 -27.40 16.37 -25.62
N GLU A 304 -26.36 16.09 -26.41
CA GLU A 304 -26.35 16.25 -27.87
C GLU A 304 -27.39 15.33 -28.54
N VAL A 305 -27.48 14.07 -28.12
CA VAL A 305 -28.48 13.12 -28.62
C VAL A 305 -29.89 13.61 -28.26
N ALA A 306 -30.11 14.05 -27.02
CA ALA A 306 -31.41 14.54 -26.58
C ALA A 306 -31.83 15.83 -27.32
N GLU A 307 -30.90 16.74 -27.61
CA GLU A 307 -31.15 17.94 -28.40
C GLU A 307 -31.43 17.61 -29.87
N SER A 308 -30.69 16.65 -30.44
CA SER A 308 -30.90 16.14 -31.79
C SER A 308 -32.31 15.53 -31.95
N ILE A 309 -32.71 14.64 -31.03
CA ILE A 309 -34.05 14.03 -31.03
C ILE A 309 -35.12 15.12 -30.87
N ARG A 310 -34.97 16.05 -29.92
CA ARG A 310 -35.92 17.17 -29.75
C ARG A 310 -36.06 18.01 -31.00
N THR A 311 -34.96 18.29 -31.69
CA THR A 311 -34.95 19.06 -32.94
C THR A 311 -35.66 18.30 -34.06
N ILE A 312 -35.41 17.00 -34.20
CA ILE A 312 -36.08 16.13 -35.18
C ILE A 312 -37.58 16.08 -34.87
N CYS A 313 -37.97 15.92 -33.62
CA CYS A 313 -39.37 15.88 -33.20
C CYS A 313 -40.10 17.19 -33.54
N ARG A 314 -39.50 18.35 -33.25
CA ARG A 314 -40.07 19.66 -33.62
C ARG A 314 -40.17 19.86 -35.13
N LYS A 315 -39.20 19.37 -35.91
CA LYS A 315 -39.15 19.55 -37.36
C LYS A 315 -40.13 18.64 -38.11
N HIS A 316 -40.40 17.45 -37.57
CA HIS A 316 -41.18 16.41 -38.23
C HIS A 316 -42.49 16.07 -37.48
N ASP A 317 -42.93 16.94 -36.56
CA ASP A 317 -44.17 16.81 -35.78
C ASP A 317 -44.29 15.47 -35.02
N PHE A 318 -43.19 14.98 -34.44
CA PHE A 318 -43.24 13.85 -33.50
C PHE A 318 -43.52 14.32 -32.08
N VAL A 319 -44.26 13.51 -31.32
CA VAL A 319 -44.52 13.76 -29.91
C VAL A 319 -43.35 13.22 -29.08
N TRP A 320 -42.47 14.13 -28.64
CA TRP A 320 -41.43 13.81 -27.67
C TRP A 320 -42.06 13.76 -26.27
N CYS A 321 -41.78 12.71 -25.51
CA CYS A 321 -42.31 12.53 -24.16
C CYS A 321 -41.25 13.00 -23.15
N GLU A 322 -41.60 13.98 -22.31
CA GLU A 322 -40.69 14.43 -21.27
C GLU A 322 -40.48 13.34 -20.22
N LYS A 323 -39.33 13.33 -19.53
CA LYS A 323 -39.01 12.32 -18.51
C LYS A 323 -40.09 12.23 -17.39
N CYS A 324 -40.78 13.33 -17.08
CA CYS A 324 -41.86 13.38 -16.09
C CYS A 324 -43.23 12.90 -16.61
N GLU A 325 -43.40 12.76 -17.91
CA GLU A 325 -44.64 12.34 -18.56
C GLU A 325 -44.66 10.84 -18.90
N TYR A 326 -43.49 10.18 -18.84
CA TYR A 326 -43.39 8.75 -19.07
C TYR A 326 -44.06 7.96 -17.93
N PRO A 327 -45.05 7.09 -18.22
CA PRO A 327 -45.93 6.52 -17.20
C PRO A 327 -45.33 5.32 -16.43
N HIS A 328 -44.18 4.80 -16.85
CA HIS A 328 -43.62 3.56 -16.33
C HIS A 328 -42.36 3.78 -15.49
N PRO A 329 -42.05 2.85 -14.55
CA PRO A 329 -40.84 2.94 -13.74
C PRO A 329 -39.57 2.75 -14.58
N GLY A 330 -38.64 3.69 -14.37
CA GLY A 330 -37.37 3.78 -15.09
C GLY A 330 -37.32 5.04 -15.93
N THR A 331 -36.14 5.62 -16.06
CA THR A 331 -35.94 6.89 -16.78
C THR A 331 -35.13 6.60 -18.03
N PRO A 332 -35.76 6.20 -19.15
CA PRO A 332 -35.06 6.19 -20.43
C PRO A 332 -34.55 7.59 -20.75
N ASP A 333 -33.43 7.69 -21.47
CA ASP A 333 -32.84 9.00 -21.77
C ASP A 333 -33.75 9.83 -22.67
N ASN A 334 -34.31 9.20 -23.72
CA ASN A 334 -35.24 9.82 -24.64
C ASN A 334 -36.38 8.86 -25.01
N VAL A 335 -37.61 9.40 -25.07
CA VAL A 335 -38.81 8.65 -25.44
C VAL A 335 -39.60 9.44 -26.48
N VAL A 336 -40.03 8.77 -27.53
CA VAL A 336 -40.89 9.35 -28.59
C VAL A 336 -42.14 8.51 -28.72
N LEU A 337 -43.30 9.16 -28.70
CA LEU A 337 -44.60 8.52 -28.89
C LEU A 337 -44.92 8.47 -30.39
N ILE A 338 -45.04 7.25 -30.92
CA ILE A 338 -45.31 6.97 -32.34
C ILE A 338 -46.38 5.87 -32.39
N GLY A 339 -47.52 6.11 -33.03
CA GLY A 339 -48.59 5.11 -33.13
C GLY A 339 -49.20 4.70 -31.80
N LYS A 340 -49.27 5.62 -30.83
CA LYS A 340 -49.69 5.37 -29.43
C LYS A 340 -48.78 4.41 -28.66
N MET A 341 -47.59 4.10 -29.17
CA MET A 341 -46.58 3.31 -28.48
C MET A 341 -45.34 4.16 -28.17
N TYR A 342 -44.78 3.97 -26.99
CA TYR A 342 -43.52 4.60 -26.59
C TYR A 342 -42.35 3.87 -27.25
N THR A 343 -41.54 4.62 -28.00
CA THR A 343 -40.28 4.15 -28.59
C THR A 343 -39.12 4.74 -27.80
N ILE A 344 -38.18 3.88 -27.39
CA ILE A 344 -37.09 4.24 -26.49
C ILE A 344 -35.79 4.44 -27.27
N PHE A 345 -35.14 5.58 -27.01
CA PHE A 345 -33.83 5.95 -27.52
C PHE A 345 -32.90 6.26 -26.34
N ASP A 346 -32.03 5.32 -26.01
CA ASP A 346 -31.17 5.38 -24.84
C ASP A 346 -29.73 5.71 -25.28
N ALA A 347 -29.13 6.79 -24.78
CA ALA A 347 -27.81 7.23 -25.23
C ALA A 347 -26.72 6.44 -24.50
N LYS A 348 -25.71 5.96 -25.24
CA LYS A 348 -24.63 5.14 -24.70
C LYS A 348 -23.31 5.53 -25.33
N SER A 349 -22.38 6.01 -24.51
CA SER A 349 -21.01 6.30 -24.92
C SER A 349 -20.00 5.49 -24.10
N PRO A 350 -18.81 5.22 -24.66
CA PRO A 350 -17.73 4.56 -23.93
C PRO A 350 -17.27 5.47 -22.79
N LYS A 351 -16.82 4.84 -21.70
CA LYS A 351 -16.29 5.57 -20.54
C LYS A 351 -15.02 6.36 -20.88
N ASN A 352 -14.23 5.87 -21.84
CA ASN A 352 -13.03 6.52 -22.33
C ASN A 352 -13.02 6.43 -23.87
N PRO A 353 -12.94 7.56 -24.60
CA PRO A 353 -12.88 7.55 -26.06
C PRO A 353 -11.66 6.80 -26.64
N GLU A 354 -10.57 6.71 -25.88
CA GLU A 354 -9.33 6.06 -26.31
C GLU A 354 -9.31 4.54 -26.03
N GLU A 355 -10.13 4.06 -25.08
CA GLU A 355 -10.19 2.64 -24.69
C GLU A 355 -11.57 2.04 -25.03
N LEU A 356 -11.69 1.57 -26.28
CA LEU A 356 -12.96 1.08 -26.83
C LEU A 356 -13.16 -0.44 -26.70
N GLU A 357 -12.15 -1.19 -26.26
CA GLU A 357 -12.18 -2.67 -26.25
C GLU A 357 -13.33 -3.25 -25.41
N ASN A 358 -13.69 -2.60 -24.30
CA ASN A 358 -14.75 -3.04 -23.41
C ASN A 358 -16.16 -2.57 -23.82
N PHE A 359 -16.25 -1.70 -24.84
CA PHE A 359 -17.50 -1.07 -25.23
C PHE A 359 -18.55 -2.04 -25.83
N PRO A 360 -18.19 -3.03 -26.68
CA PRO A 360 -19.16 -4.03 -27.16
C PRO A 360 -19.79 -4.85 -26.02
N THR A 361 -18.99 -5.26 -25.04
CA THR A 361 -19.46 -6.00 -23.86
C THR A 361 -20.39 -5.13 -23.01
N TYR A 362 -20.05 -3.85 -22.83
CA TYR A 362 -20.93 -2.90 -22.16
C TYR A 362 -22.28 -2.76 -22.89
N LEU A 363 -22.30 -2.58 -24.21
CA LEU A 363 -23.54 -2.48 -24.98
C LEU A 363 -24.40 -3.74 -24.89
N LYS A 364 -23.79 -4.93 -24.90
CA LYS A 364 -24.52 -6.19 -24.70
C LYS A 364 -25.25 -6.21 -23.35
N ASN A 365 -24.55 -5.85 -22.27
CA ASN A 365 -25.15 -5.80 -20.93
C ASN A 365 -26.26 -4.75 -20.86
N GLN A 366 -26.09 -3.60 -21.53
CA GLN A 366 -27.12 -2.56 -21.60
C GLN A 366 -28.34 -3.05 -22.39
N ALA A 367 -28.15 -3.74 -23.50
CA ALA A 367 -29.23 -4.32 -24.29
C ALA A 367 -30.07 -5.31 -23.47
N GLU A 368 -29.44 -6.22 -22.73
CA GLU A 368 -30.14 -7.16 -21.83
C GLU A 368 -30.92 -6.42 -20.71
N SER A 369 -30.40 -5.28 -20.25
CA SER A 369 -31.06 -4.46 -19.23
C SER A 369 -32.31 -3.72 -19.73
N MET A 370 -32.52 -3.61 -21.06
CA MET A 370 -33.70 -2.94 -21.65
C MET A 370 -35.00 -3.73 -21.42
N LYS A 371 -34.92 -4.98 -20.96
CA LYS A 371 -36.08 -5.78 -20.53
C LYS A 371 -36.98 -5.03 -19.54
N LYS A 372 -36.39 -4.17 -18.69
CA LYS A 372 -37.12 -3.36 -17.71
C LYS A 372 -38.18 -2.45 -18.34
N TYR A 373 -37.98 -2.02 -19.58
CA TYR A 373 -38.93 -1.20 -20.34
C TYR A 373 -39.82 -2.05 -21.24
N CYS A 374 -39.25 -3.05 -21.91
CA CYS A 374 -39.97 -3.87 -22.90
C CYS A 374 -41.04 -4.80 -22.30
N LYS A 375 -41.13 -4.91 -20.97
CA LYS A 375 -42.18 -5.66 -20.28
C LYS A 375 -43.57 -5.01 -20.37
N HIS A 376 -43.65 -3.74 -20.74
CA HIS A 376 -44.89 -2.98 -20.86
C HIS A 376 -45.47 -3.11 -22.28
N ASP A 377 -46.80 -3.16 -22.40
CA ASP A 377 -47.50 -3.43 -23.67
C ASP A 377 -47.57 -2.19 -24.58
N ASP A 378 -47.57 -1.00 -24.00
CA ASP A 378 -47.55 0.30 -24.67
C ASP A 378 -46.14 0.78 -25.05
N VAL A 379 -45.12 -0.07 -24.87
CA VAL A 379 -43.73 0.17 -25.27
C VAL A 379 -43.39 -0.73 -26.46
N ARG A 380 -42.83 -0.16 -27.52
CA ARG A 380 -42.38 -0.94 -28.69
C ARG A 380 -41.32 -1.97 -28.30
N LYS A 381 -41.34 -3.14 -28.96
CA LYS A 381 -40.35 -4.20 -28.74
C LYS A 381 -39.04 -3.94 -29.49
N GLU A 382 -38.98 -2.90 -30.31
CA GLU A 382 -37.75 -2.37 -30.89
C GLU A 382 -37.22 -1.20 -30.03
N VAL A 383 -36.06 -1.38 -29.43
CA VAL A 383 -35.36 -0.36 -28.62
C VAL A 383 -34.07 0.06 -29.30
N PHE A 384 -33.71 1.34 -29.19
CA PHE A 384 -32.53 1.89 -29.86
C PHE A 384 -31.49 2.40 -28.84
N LEU A 385 -30.29 1.84 -28.88
CA LEU A 385 -29.12 2.38 -28.20
C LEU A 385 -28.40 3.34 -29.15
N VAL A 386 -28.32 4.61 -28.79
CA VAL A 386 -27.68 5.65 -29.59
C VAL A 386 -26.23 5.81 -29.16
N VAL A 387 -25.27 5.50 -30.04
CA VAL A 387 -23.83 5.51 -29.75
C VAL A 387 -23.08 6.51 -30.63
N PRO A 388 -21.94 7.07 -30.19
CA PRO A 388 -21.14 7.96 -31.02
C PRO A 388 -20.62 7.26 -32.28
N SER A 389 -20.61 7.97 -33.40
CA SER A 389 -20.20 7.43 -34.71
C SER A 389 -18.75 6.93 -34.74
N SER A 390 -17.88 7.51 -33.90
CA SER A 390 -16.49 7.07 -33.72
C SER A 390 -16.36 5.66 -33.14
N THR A 391 -17.40 5.12 -32.52
CA THR A 391 -17.35 3.80 -31.87
C THR A 391 -17.68 2.64 -32.82
N LEU A 392 -18.18 2.94 -34.03
CA LEU A 392 -18.66 1.93 -34.97
C LEU A 392 -17.58 0.94 -35.43
N GLU A 393 -16.32 1.37 -35.48
CA GLU A 393 -15.19 0.53 -35.94
C GLU A 393 -14.94 -0.66 -35.01
N VAL A 394 -15.27 -0.53 -33.73
CA VAL A 394 -15.02 -1.54 -32.69
C VAL A 394 -16.22 -2.49 -32.52
N LEU A 395 -17.37 -2.15 -33.10
CA LEU A 395 -18.59 -2.95 -33.00
C LEU A 395 -18.64 -4.00 -34.10
N THR A 396 -18.82 -5.27 -33.72
CA THR A 396 -19.07 -6.37 -34.66
C THR A 396 -20.55 -6.64 -34.89
N THR A 397 -21.39 -6.20 -33.96
CA THR A 397 -22.82 -6.51 -33.90
C THR A 397 -23.59 -5.21 -33.72
N TYR A 398 -24.62 -5.00 -34.55
CA TYR A 398 -25.44 -3.77 -34.55
C TYR A 398 -26.88 -3.99 -34.08
N HIS A 399 -27.23 -5.22 -33.72
CA HIS A 399 -28.50 -5.52 -33.07
C HIS A 399 -28.37 -6.75 -32.16
N TYR A 400 -29.12 -6.76 -31.08
CA TYR A 400 -29.27 -7.92 -30.20
C TYR A 400 -30.72 -8.39 -30.29
N ASP A 401 -30.90 -9.59 -30.84
CA ASP A 401 -32.19 -10.27 -30.88
C ASP A 401 -32.40 -11.03 -29.56
N LEU A 402 -33.22 -10.45 -28.69
CA LEU A 402 -33.62 -11.05 -27.42
C LEU A 402 -35.06 -11.54 -27.63
N ALA A 403 -35.38 -12.78 -27.30
CA ALA A 403 -36.62 -13.44 -27.74
C ALA A 403 -37.94 -12.64 -27.59
N GLU A 404 -38.01 -11.70 -26.65
CA GLU A 404 -39.17 -10.83 -26.39
C GLU A 404 -39.06 -9.43 -27.04
N TYR A 405 -37.86 -8.95 -27.41
CA TYR A 405 -37.59 -7.61 -27.92
C TYR A 405 -36.23 -7.50 -28.63
N VAL A 406 -36.10 -6.60 -29.60
CA VAL A 406 -34.85 -6.38 -30.34
C VAL A 406 -34.24 -5.04 -29.96
N VAL A 407 -32.94 -5.04 -29.68
CA VAL A 407 -32.19 -3.81 -29.39
C VAL A 407 -31.27 -3.49 -30.56
N TYR A 408 -31.47 -2.34 -31.19
CA TYR A 408 -30.63 -1.84 -32.28
C TYR A 408 -29.60 -0.86 -31.76
N ILE A 409 -28.36 -0.98 -32.25
CA ILE A 409 -27.30 0.00 -32.01
C ILE A 409 -27.24 0.94 -33.20
N ILE A 410 -27.45 2.23 -32.95
CA ILE A 410 -27.59 3.25 -33.98
C ILE A 410 -26.73 4.47 -33.65
N THR A 411 -26.40 5.29 -34.63
CA THR A 411 -25.71 6.56 -34.42
C THR A 411 -26.67 7.75 -34.50
N PRO A 412 -26.27 8.95 -34.03
CA PRO A 412 -27.10 10.14 -34.11
C PRO A 412 -27.59 10.47 -35.53
N GLU A 413 -26.79 10.20 -36.56
CA GLU A 413 -27.15 10.46 -37.97
C GLU A 413 -28.29 9.55 -38.45
N ALA A 414 -28.46 8.38 -37.85
CA ALA A 414 -29.52 7.43 -38.18
C ALA A 414 -30.86 7.77 -37.52
N LEU A 415 -30.91 8.69 -36.55
CA LEU A 415 -32.14 9.03 -35.82
C LEU A 415 -33.26 9.55 -36.73
N THR A 416 -32.92 10.46 -37.66
CA THR A 416 -33.89 11.05 -38.59
C THR A 416 -34.53 9.99 -39.50
N PRO A 417 -33.76 9.18 -40.25
CA PRO A 417 -34.36 8.16 -41.12
C PRO A 417 -35.12 7.09 -40.32
N ILE A 418 -34.65 6.69 -39.13
CA ILE A 418 -35.35 5.69 -38.30
C ILE A 418 -36.70 6.23 -37.84
N LEU A 419 -36.76 7.44 -37.28
CA LEU A 419 -38.02 8.05 -36.84
C LEU A 419 -39.01 8.19 -38.02
N GLN A 420 -38.52 8.59 -39.21
CA GLN A 420 -39.35 8.68 -40.40
C GLN A 420 -39.88 7.31 -40.87
N ILE A 421 -39.06 6.26 -40.82
CA ILE A 421 -39.48 4.89 -41.14
C ILE A 421 -40.52 4.40 -40.14
N LEU A 422 -40.30 4.62 -38.83
CA LEU A 422 -41.27 4.25 -37.80
C LEU A 422 -42.62 4.94 -38.02
N ARG A 423 -42.62 6.22 -38.42
CA ARG A 423 -43.84 6.94 -38.82
C ARG A 423 -44.50 6.37 -40.08
N GLN A 424 -43.71 5.91 -41.04
CA GLN A 424 -44.25 5.26 -42.23
C GLN A 424 -44.88 3.91 -41.87
N ILE A 425 -44.21 3.10 -41.05
CA ILE A 425 -44.73 1.83 -40.55
C ILE A 425 -46.06 2.07 -39.80
N GLU A 426 -46.13 3.10 -38.96
CA GLU A 426 -47.37 3.53 -38.31
C GLU A 426 -48.50 3.76 -39.33
N ASN A 427 -48.25 4.47 -40.44
CA ASN A 427 -49.24 4.69 -41.49
C ASN A 427 -49.69 3.40 -42.21
N TYR A 428 -48.87 2.34 -42.20
CA TYR A 428 -49.23 1.03 -42.75
C TYR A 428 -49.91 0.11 -41.72
N GLU A 429 -49.62 0.28 -40.43
CA GLU A 429 -50.27 -0.42 -39.31
C GLU A 429 -51.71 0.08 -39.06
N PHE A 430 -52.04 1.31 -39.49
CA PHE A 430 -53.41 1.82 -39.51
C PHE A 430 -54.13 1.48 -40.82
N THR A 431 -55.11 0.59 -40.71
CA THR A 431 -55.91 -0.11 -41.73
C THR A 431 -56.80 0.74 -42.66
N ASP A 432 -56.54 2.03 -42.84
CA ASP A 432 -57.30 2.85 -43.80
C ASP A 432 -56.62 2.95 -45.18
N THR A 433 -55.45 2.33 -45.37
CA THR A 433 -54.71 2.30 -46.66
C THR A 433 -54.38 0.90 -47.18
N MET A 434 -54.72 -0.18 -46.45
CA MET A 434 -54.64 -1.52 -47.02
C MET A 434 -55.60 -1.62 -48.21
N SER A 435 -55.09 -2.02 -49.38
CA SER A 435 -55.97 -2.26 -50.53
C SER A 435 -57.03 -3.31 -50.13
N PRO A 436 -58.27 -3.22 -50.65
CA PRO A 436 -59.29 -4.24 -50.38
C PRO A 436 -58.80 -5.67 -50.67
N GLU A 437 -57.85 -5.82 -51.61
CA GLU A 437 -57.23 -7.10 -51.95
C GLU A 437 -56.29 -7.62 -50.86
N ASP A 438 -55.51 -6.76 -50.21
CA ASP A 438 -54.57 -7.18 -49.15
C ASP A 438 -55.30 -7.42 -47.83
N GLN A 439 -56.40 -6.70 -47.58
CA GLN A 439 -57.34 -7.02 -46.51
C GLN A 439 -57.98 -8.41 -46.73
N ASP A 440 -58.46 -8.71 -47.95
CA ASP A 440 -59.03 -10.04 -48.27
C ASP A 440 -57.96 -11.15 -48.13
N LYS A 441 -56.72 -10.92 -48.56
CA LYS A 441 -55.62 -11.89 -48.37
C LYS A 441 -55.32 -12.14 -46.89
N LEU A 442 -55.25 -11.10 -46.07
CA LEU A 442 -55.00 -11.23 -44.64
C LEU A 442 -56.16 -11.96 -43.94
N CYS A 443 -57.40 -11.59 -44.23
CA CYS A 443 -58.59 -12.27 -43.72
C CYS A 443 -58.62 -13.74 -44.13
N ARG A 444 -58.26 -14.07 -45.38
CA ARG A 444 -58.14 -15.47 -45.83
C ARG A 444 -57.02 -16.21 -45.11
N PHE A 445 -55.87 -15.58 -44.89
CA PHE A 445 -54.75 -16.20 -44.19
C PHE A 445 -55.10 -16.48 -42.72
N ILE A 446 -55.61 -15.48 -42.00
CA ILE A 446 -56.05 -15.61 -40.61
C ILE A 446 -57.20 -16.62 -40.53
N GLY A 447 -58.15 -16.59 -41.46
CA GLY A 447 -59.24 -17.57 -41.52
C GLY A 447 -58.74 -19.00 -41.73
N LYS A 448 -57.78 -19.21 -42.65
CA LYS A 448 -57.15 -20.52 -42.87
C LYS A 448 -56.35 -20.97 -41.65
N LEU A 449 -55.59 -20.07 -41.02
CA LEU A 449 -54.82 -20.36 -39.82
C LEU A 449 -55.76 -20.75 -38.67
N SER A 450 -56.79 -19.94 -38.41
CA SER A 450 -57.82 -20.21 -37.40
C SER A 450 -58.50 -21.55 -37.63
N HIS A 451 -58.91 -21.85 -38.87
CA HIS A 451 -59.52 -23.12 -39.21
C HIS A 451 -58.56 -24.31 -39.06
N ALA A 452 -57.31 -24.18 -39.51
CA ALA A 452 -56.29 -25.22 -39.37
C ALA A 452 -55.97 -25.51 -37.90
N THR A 453 -55.84 -24.46 -37.07
CA THR A 453 -55.64 -24.57 -35.62
C THR A 453 -56.84 -25.24 -34.95
N LYS A 454 -58.07 -24.77 -35.23
CA LYS A 454 -59.30 -25.41 -34.73
C LYS A 454 -59.34 -26.89 -35.11
N ARG A 455 -59.00 -27.23 -36.36
CA ARG A 455 -58.99 -28.61 -36.85
C ARG A 455 -57.92 -29.46 -36.18
N LYS A 456 -56.72 -28.91 -35.95
CA LYS A 456 -55.64 -29.60 -35.23
C LYS A 456 -56.04 -29.90 -33.79
N ILE A 457 -56.61 -28.92 -33.08
CA ILE A 457 -57.15 -29.11 -31.72
C ILE A 457 -58.22 -30.20 -31.70
N GLN A 458 -59.16 -30.19 -32.66
CA GLN A 458 -60.18 -31.24 -32.77
C GLN A 458 -59.59 -32.64 -33.00
N ILE A 459 -58.61 -32.76 -33.91
CA ILE A 459 -57.92 -34.02 -34.20
C ILE A 459 -57.20 -34.52 -32.95
N ASP A 460 -56.46 -33.65 -32.26
CA ASP A 460 -55.72 -34.01 -31.06
C ASP A 460 -56.68 -34.40 -29.94
N THR A 461 -57.79 -33.69 -29.76
CA THR A 461 -58.83 -34.03 -28.78
C THR A 461 -59.45 -35.39 -29.09
N TYR A 462 -59.74 -35.69 -30.36
CA TYR A 462 -60.27 -36.98 -30.79
C TYR A 462 -59.28 -38.12 -30.48
N PHE A 463 -58.02 -37.99 -30.88
CA PHE A 463 -57.02 -39.01 -30.59
C PHE A 463 -56.75 -39.15 -29.10
N SER A 464 -56.75 -38.07 -28.34
CA SER A 464 -56.65 -38.14 -26.87
C SER A 464 -57.77 -38.97 -26.26
N ARG A 465 -59.02 -38.83 -26.74
CA ARG A 465 -60.14 -39.66 -26.27
C ARG A 465 -59.96 -41.14 -26.62
N GLU A 466 -59.64 -41.44 -27.87
CA GLU A 466 -59.41 -42.83 -28.32
C GLU A 466 -58.26 -43.50 -27.55
N LEU A 467 -57.19 -42.75 -27.27
CA LEU A 467 -56.06 -43.23 -26.48
C LEU A 467 -56.45 -43.45 -25.01
N ILE A 468 -57.23 -42.56 -24.40
CA ILE A 468 -57.75 -42.74 -23.04
C ILE A 468 -58.63 -44.00 -22.96
N ASP A 469 -59.52 -44.21 -23.94
CA ASP A 469 -60.38 -45.40 -23.96
C ASP A 469 -59.56 -46.69 -24.16
N ALA A 470 -58.50 -46.64 -24.98
CA ALA A 470 -57.54 -47.74 -25.10
C ALA A 470 -56.79 -48.00 -23.77
N LEU A 471 -56.40 -46.96 -23.03
CA LEU A 471 -55.77 -47.07 -21.71
C LEU A 471 -56.73 -47.68 -20.68
N ARG A 472 -58.00 -47.28 -20.64
CA ARG A 472 -59.03 -47.91 -19.79
C ARG A 472 -59.22 -49.39 -20.10
N GLY A 473 -59.02 -49.80 -21.36
CA GLY A 473 -59.01 -51.22 -21.75
C GLY A 473 -57.89 -52.04 -21.09
N ILE A 474 -56.81 -51.39 -20.63
CA ILE A 474 -55.67 -52.01 -19.93
C ILE A 474 -56.04 -52.34 -18.46
N ASP A 475 -57.02 -51.66 -17.86
CA ASP A 475 -57.51 -51.96 -16.50
C ASP A 475 -58.20 -53.33 -16.37
N MET A 476 -58.49 -53.99 -17.50
CA MET A 476 -59.07 -55.34 -17.54
C MET A 476 -58.01 -56.45 -17.47
N ILE A 477 -56.74 -56.11 -17.26
CA ILE A 477 -55.60 -57.04 -17.16
C ILE A 477 -55.45 -57.54 -15.71
N PRO A 478 -55.11 -58.83 -15.46
CA PRO A 478 -54.91 -59.35 -14.10
C PRO A 478 -53.87 -58.57 -13.29
N GLU A 479 -54.11 -58.41 -11.97
CA GLU A 479 -53.32 -57.55 -11.06
C GLU A 479 -51.80 -57.84 -11.08
N ASP A 480 -51.41 -59.12 -11.27
CA ASP A 480 -50.01 -59.53 -11.35
C ASP A 480 -49.26 -58.87 -12.52
N PHE A 481 -49.93 -58.70 -13.66
CA PHE A 481 -49.39 -58.04 -14.84
C PHE A 481 -49.46 -56.51 -14.72
N ALA A 482 -50.51 -55.96 -14.11
CA ALA A 482 -50.66 -54.52 -13.89
C ALA A 482 -49.50 -53.93 -13.05
N ALA A 483 -49.08 -54.64 -11.99
CA ALA A 483 -47.94 -54.25 -11.15
C ALA A 483 -46.59 -54.28 -11.90
N GLU A 484 -46.46 -55.15 -12.92
CA GLU A 484 -45.26 -55.21 -13.76
C GLU A 484 -45.26 -54.11 -14.84
N ILE A 485 -46.42 -53.84 -15.46
CA ILE A 485 -46.64 -52.76 -16.43
C ILE A 485 -46.28 -51.40 -15.80
N GLY A 486 -46.77 -51.10 -14.59
CA GLY A 486 -46.45 -49.84 -13.89
C GLY A 486 -44.95 -49.66 -13.61
N LYS A 487 -44.18 -50.74 -13.43
CA LYS A 487 -42.72 -50.66 -13.29
C LYS A 487 -42.01 -50.35 -14.62
N TYR A 488 -42.55 -50.79 -15.75
CA TYR A 488 -42.02 -50.45 -17.07
C TYR A 488 -42.40 -49.02 -17.48
N GLU A 489 -43.60 -48.57 -17.17
CA GLU A 489 -44.07 -47.20 -17.42
C GLU A 489 -43.22 -46.16 -16.69
N GLN A 490 -42.92 -46.38 -15.39
CA GLN A 490 -42.00 -45.52 -14.63
C GLN A 490 -40.56 -45.50 -15.17
N LYS A 491 -40.16 -46.54 -15.92
CA LYS A 491 -38.83 -46.65 -16.54
C LYS A 491 -38.81 -46.09 -17.96
N ALA A 492 -39.95 -46.00 -18.63
CA ALA A 492 -40.07 -45.48 -19.98
C ALA A 492 -39.89 -43.97 -19.98
N LYS A 493 -38.84 -43.49 -20.66
CA LYS A 493 -38.60 -42.05 -20.84
C LYS A 493 -39.40 -41.57 -22.05
N LEU A 494 -40.40 -40.73 -21.84
CA LEU A 494 -41.02 -40.00 -22.93
C LEU A 494 -41.17 -38.52 -22.56
N ASN A 495 -40.31 -37.66 -23.15
CA ASN A 495 -40.74 -36.36 -23.64
C ASN A 495 -39.66 -35.70 -24.52
N PRO A 496 -40.04 -35.04 -25.64
CA PRO A 496 -39.26 -33.94 -26.20
C PRO A 496 -39.50 -32.66 -25.36
N PRO A 497 -38.58 -31.70 -25.15
CA PRO A 497 -37.12 -31.66 -25.20
C PRO A 497 -36.53 -31.35 -23.79
N MET A 498 -37.00 -31.99 -22.72
CA MET A 498 -36.42 -31.80 -21.37
C MET A 498 -36.38 -33.13 -20.61
N GLU A 499 -35.18 -33.70 -20.44
CA GLU A 499 -34.94 -34.91 -19.65
C GLU A 499 -35.06 -34.64 -18.14
N LYS A 500 -36.18 -35.03 -17.52
CA LYS A 500 -36.24 -35.32 -16.08
C LYS A 500 -37.10 -36.59 -15.85
N ARG A 501 -36.75 -37.38 -14.84
CA ARG A 501 -37.45 -38.64 -14.50
C ARG A 501 -38.94 -38.37 -14.19
N VAL A 502 -39.80 -39.24 -14.70
CA VAL A 502 -41.25 -39.06 -14.82
C VAL A 502 -41.96 -39.31 -13.48
N LYS A 503 -42.85 -38.39 -13.07
CA LYS A 503 -43.92 -38.67 -12.10
C LYS A 503 -44.95 -39.56 -12.80
N MET A 504 -45.47 -40.60 -12.13
CA MET A 504 -46.63 -41.34 -12.64
C MET A 504 -47.75 -40.36 -12.97
N ILE A 505 -48.30 -40.46 -14.18
CA ILE A 505 -49.40 -39.62 -14.64
C ILE A 505 -50.66 -40.47 -14.50
N GLU A 506 -51.53 -40.12 -13.56
CA GLU A 506 -52.78 -40.84 -13.35
C GLU A 506 -53.72 -40.60 -14.54
N ILE A 507 -54.42 -41.65 -14.99
CA ILE A 507 -55.38 -41.57 -16.11
C ILE A 507 -56.47 -40.53 -15.81
N GLU A 508 -56.91 -40.45 -14.54
CA GLU A 508 -57.92 -39.50 -14.08
C GLU A 508 -57.48 -38.03 -14.25
N ASP A 509 -56.19 -37.72 -14.06
CA ASP A 509 -55.66 -36.37 -14.24
C ASP A 509 -55.72 -35.95 -15.71
N VAL A 510 -55.32 -36.84 -16.63
CA VAL A 510 -55.35 -36.59 -18.07
C VAL A 510 -56.79 -36.44 -18.58
N GLU A 511 -57.72 -37.25 -18.06
CA GLU A 511 -59.14 -37.13 -18.37
C GLU A 511 -59.73 -35.78 -17.95
N ASN A 512 -59.37 -35.30 -16.76
CA ASN A 512 -59.81 -34.01 -16.26
C ASN A 512 -59.24 -32.86 -17.09
N GLU A 513 -58.01 -32.96 -17.59
CA GLU A 513 -57.45 -31.98 -18.52
C GLU A 513 -58.17 -31.96 -19.87
N VAL A 514 -58.49 -33.13 -20.43
CA VAL A 514 -59.27 -33.22 -21.67
C VAL A 514 -60.66 -32.63 -21.48
N LYS A 515 -61.36 -32.94 -20.38
CA LYS A 515 -62.67 -32.32 -20.05
C LYS A 515 -62.57 -30.80 -19.87
N ARG A 516 -61.51 -30.29 -19.24
CA ARG A 516 -61.26 -28.84 -19.09
C ARG A 516 -61.02 -28.18 -20.44
N MET A 517 -60.24 -28.81 -21.33
CA MET A 517 -60.05 -28.30 -22.69
C MET A 517 -61.38 -28.28 -23.46
N GLU A 518 -62.22 -29.29 -23.32
CA GLU A 518 -63.54 -29.34 -23.96
C GLU A 518 -64.48 -28.23 -23.49
N THR A 519 -64.53 -27.96 -22.17
CA THR A 519 -65.34 -26.86 -21.63
C THR A 519 -64.81 -25.51 -22.09
N GLU A 520 -63.50 -25.31 -22.11
CA GLU A 520 -62.88 -24.07 -22.57
C GLU A 520 -63.08 -23.84 -24.08
N ILE A 521 -62.99 -24.90 -24.90
CA ILE A 521 -63.33 -24.87 -26.32
C ILE A 521 -64.80 -24.49 -26.50
N ALA A 522 -65.71 -25.18 -25.80
CA ALA A 522 -67.15 -24.93 -25.91
C ALA A 522 -67.53 -23.49 -25.54
N VAL A 523 -66.95 -22.95 -24.46
CA VAL A 523 -67.14 -21.56 -24.03
C VAL A 523 -66.62 -20.59 -25.09
N ARG A 524 -65.43 -20.82 -25.65
CA ARG A 524 -64.84 -19.92 -26.67
C ARG A 524 -65.52 -20.01 -28.03
N THR A 525 -66.17 -21.13 -28.36
CA THR A 525 -66.99 -21.26 -29.59
C THR A 525 -68.42 -20.75 -29.43
N ALA A 526 -68.92 -20.56 -28.20
CA ALA A 526 -70.27 -20.07 -27.94
C ALA A 526 -70.40 -18.53 -27.91
N VAL A 527 -69.29 -17.80 -28.07
CA VAL A 527 -69.26 -16.31 -28.10
C VAL A 527 -69.33 -15.80 -29.56
N GLU A 528 -70.12 -16.46 -30.42
CA GLU A 528 -70.55 -15.89 -31.70
C GLU A 528 -71.88 -15.16 -31.54
#